data_AF-A0A9P3RFT3-F1
#
_entry.id   AF-A0A9P3RFT3-F1
#
_cell.length_a   1.000
_cell.length_b   1.000
_cell.length_c   1.000
_cell.angle_alpha   90.00
_cell.angle_beta   90.00
_cell.angle_gamma   90.00
#
_symmetry.space_group_name_H-M   'P 1'
#
loop_
_entity.id
_entity.type
_entity.pdbx_description
1 polymer ?
#
loop_
_entity_poly.entity_id
_entity_poly.type
_entity_poly.pdbx_seq_one_letter_code
_entity_poly.pdbx_strand_id
1 'polypeptide(L)'
;MYKHNPDFRVLTNKSEHPIPIKYMFKFLKRNVLFQNQNTLKYSYIYYCQAFLSETNNASVLRLSFKCPLTVDNLTIYPSLIVSKAHIENEYPDIYDQFVSGIETEFEVFTTLPFLKKYVSPSKIYINFSSFQESANVDPFSDELFYNLYIN
;
A
#
# COMPACT_ATOMS: atom_id res chain seq x y z
N MET A 1 -15.69 2.76 8.46
CA MET A 1 -15.61 3.15 9.90
C MET A 1 -14.92 4.51 10.12
N TYR A 2 -13.64 4.69 9.77
CA TYR A 2 -12.93 5.98 9.95
C TYR A 2 -13.66 7.19 9.32
N LYS A 3 -14.14 7.06 8.07
CA LYS A 3 -14.88 8.15 7.39
C LYS A 3 -16.22 8.50 8.06
N HIS A 4 -16.84 7.56 8.78
CA HIS A 4 -18.16 7.73 9.40
C HIS A 4 -18.09 8.13 10.87
N ASN A 5 -17.08 7.67 11.62
CA ASN A 5 -16.86 8.00 13.02
C ASN A 5 -15.35 8.12 13.33
N PRO A 6 -14.71 9.25 12.99
CA PRO A 6 -13.26 9.42 13.12
C PRO A 6 -12.76 9.45 14.57
N ASP A 7 -13.66 9.70 15.53
CA ASP A 7 -13.36 9.78 16.97
C ASP A 7 -13.64 8.46 17.72
N PHE A 8 -14.09 7.42 17.01
CA PHE A 8 -14.16 6.08 17.57
C PHE A 8 -12.81 5.68 18.17
N ARG A 9 -12.80 5.28 19.44
CA ARG A 9 -11.57 5.01 20.18
C ARG A 9 -11.20 3.55 20.08
N VAL A 10 -9.95 3.30 19.68
CA VAL A 10 -9.37 1.96 19.56
C VAL A 10 -8.28 1.79 20.60
N LEU A 11 -8.24 0.61 21.22
CA LEU A 11 -7.13 0.17 22.06
C LEU A 11 -6.00 -0.29 21.14
N THR A 12 -4.76 0.10 21.47
CA THR A 12 -3.58 -0.40 20.76
C THR A 12 -2.70 -1.12 21.77
N ASN A 13 -2.06 -2.21 21.36
CA ASN A 13 -1.17 -2.96 22.26
C ASN A 13 0.04 -2.13 22.73
N LYS A 14 0.32 -1.00 22.08
CA LYS A 14 1.43 -0.08 22.39
C LYS A 14 1.00 1.13 23.22
N SER A 15 -0.30 1.39 23.39
CA SER A 15 -0.79 2.53 24.16
C SER A 15 -1.65 2.10 25.34
N GLU A 16 -1.26 2.55 26.53
CA GLU A 16 -2.08 2.40 27.74
C GLU A 16 -3.40 3.19 27.67
N HIS A 17 -3.55 4.06 26.67
CA HIS A 17 -4.74 4.88 26.46
C HIS A 17 -5.37 4.63 25.09
N PRO A 18 -6.71 4.51 25.00
CA PRO A 18 -7.41 4.45 23.73
C PRO A 18 -7.14 5.71 22.89
N ILE A 19 -6.88 5.53 21.59
CA ILE A 19 -6.69 6.65 20.66
C ILE A 19 -7.85 6.73 19.66
N PRO A 20 -8.26 7.93 19.22
CA PRO A 20 -9.15 8.08 18.08
C PRO A 20 -8.63 7.38 16.83
N ILE A 21 -9.49 6.63 16.13
CA ILE A 21 -9.13 5.83 14.96
C ILE A 21 -8.54 6.68 13.84
N LYS A 22 -8.95 7.95 13.69
CA LYS A 22 -8.37 8.90 12.72
C LYS A 22 -6.85 9.04 12.83
N TYR A 23 -6.27 8.79 14.00
CA TYR A 23 -4.81 8.88 14.17
C TYR A 23 -4.06 7.69 13.60
N MET A 24 -4.73 6.56 13.36
CA MET A 24 -4.16 5.40 12.69
C MET A 24 -4.06 5.61 11.17
N PHE A 25 -4.95 6.40 10.58
CA PHE A 25 -4.94 6.66 9.14
C PHE A 25 -3.95 7.76 8.77
N LYS A 26 -3.09 7.50 7.79
CA LYS A 26 -2.06 8.43 7.30
C LYS A 26 -2.03 8.43 5.78
N PHE A 27 -1.79 9.59 5.18
CA PHE A 27 -1.52 9.63 3.75
C PHE A 27 -0.24 8.83 3.44
N LEU A 28 -0.22 8.10 2.32
CA LEU A 28 0.86 7.19 1.94
C LEU A 28 2.26 7.83 1.93
N LYS A 29 2.36 9.14 1.67
CA LYS A 29 3.63 9.89 1.77
C LYS A 29 4.33 9.81 3.13
N ARG A 30 3.59 9.44 4.18
CA ARG A 30 4.09 9.31 5.56
C ARG A 30 4.44 7.87 5.92
N ASN A 31 4.38 6.94 4.96
CA ASN A 31 4.81 5.58 5.18
C ASN A 31 6.33 5.52 5.44
N VAL A 32 6.74 4.49 6.16
CA VAL A 32 8.11 4.28 6.60
C VAL A 32 8.78 3.20 5.77
N LEU A 33 10.10 3.30 5.64
CA LEU A 33 10.89 2.19 5.11
C LEU A 33 10.88 1.03 6.10
N PHE A 34 10.98 -0.20 5.60
CA PHE A 34 11.10 -1.44 6.38
C PHE A 34 12.08 -1.29 7.56
N GLN A 35 13.26 -0.73 7.32
CA GLN A 35 14.32 -0.52 8.32
C GLN A 35 13.86 0.34 9.52
N ASN A 36 12.87 1.20 9.31
CA ASN A 36 12.36 2.14 10.30
C ASN A 36 11.02 1.69 10.91
N GLN A 37 10.48 0.51 10.54
CA GLN A 37 9.15 0.06 11.00
C GLN A 37 9.07 -0.07 12.53
N ASN A 38 10.17 -0.45 13.19
CA ASN A 38 10.23 -0.61 14.64
C ASN A 38 10.20 0.72 15.40
N THR A 39 10.43 1.85 14.73
CA THR A 39 10.37 3.19 15.32
C THR A 39 8.94 3.72 15.46
N LEU A 40 7.97 3.02 14.86
CA LEU A 40 6.58 3.45 14.86
C LEU A 40 5.94 3.31 16.24
N LYS A 41 5.41 4.43 16.75
CA LYS A 41 4.61 4.48 17.98
C LYS A 41 3.34 3.62 17.88
N TYR A 42 2.69 3.62 16.72
CA TYR A 42 1.45 2.88 16.45
C TYR A 42 1.55 2.18 15.11
N SER A 43 0.74 1.14 14.90
CA SER A 43 0.46 0.63 13.57
C SER A 43 -0.38 1.66 12.81
N TYR A 44 0.05 2.04 11.61
CA TYR A 44 -0.66 3.00 10.77
C TYR A 44 -1.25 2.29 9.56
N ILE A 45 -2.39 2.81 9.10
CA ILE A 45 -3.04 2.44 7.84
C ILE A 45 -2.78 3.59 6.88
N TYR A 46 -1.99 3.32 5.86
CA TYR A 46 -1.63 4.28 4.83
C TYR A 46 -2.66 4.27 3.71
N TYR A 47 -2.96 5.42 3.13
CA TYR A 47 -3.91 5.49 2.02
C TYR A 47 -3.49 6.47 0.92
N CYS A 48 -3.86 6.16 -0.31
CA CYS A 48 -3.73 7.01 -1.49
C CYS A 48 -4.57 6.48 -2.66
N GLN A 49 -4.86 7.36 -3.63
CA GLN A 49 -5.38 6.96 -4.94
C GLN A 49 -4.36 6.13 -5.71
N ALA A 50 -4.83 5.11 -6.42
CA ALA A 50 -4.02 4.25 -7.26
C ALA A 50 -4.80 3.81 -8.50
N PHE A 51 -4.09 3.19 -9.44
CA PHE A 51 -4.65 2.60 -10.65
C PHE A 51 -3.95 1.27 -10.97
N LEU A 52 -4.64 0.40 -11.72
CA LEU A 52 -4.07 -0.85 -12.23
C LEU A 52 -3.42 -0.64 -13.60
N SER A 53 -2.38 -1.41 -13.86
CA SER A 53 -1.72 -1.48 -15.18
C SER A 53 -1.21 -2.90 -15.42
N GLU A 54 -1.13 -3.27 -16.70
CA GLU A 54 -0.55 -4.54 -17.09
C GLU A 54 0.93 -4.66 -16.72
N THR A 55 1.38 -5.90 -16.58
CA THR A 55 2.79 -6.24 -16.48
C THR A 55 3.16 -7.23 -17.58
N ASN A 56 4.45 -7.50 -17.76
CA ASN A 56 4.90 -8.54 -18.68
C ASN A 56 4.51 -9.96 -18.22
N ASN A 57 4.02 -10.13 -16.99
CA ASN A 57 3.53 -11.39 -16.46
C ASN A 57 1.99 -11.36 -16.36
N ALA A 58 1.32 -12.22 -17.11
CA ALA A 58 -0.14 -12.26 -17.20
C ALA A 58 -0.85 -12.66 -15.88
N SER A 59 -0.14 -13.28 -14.94
CA SER A 59 -0.70 -13.70 -13.64
C SER A 59 -0.77 -12.58 -12.61
N VAL A 60 -0.17 -11.41 -12.88
CA VAL A 60 -0.09 -10.30 -11.92
C VAL A 60 -0.36 -8.95 -12.59
N LEU A 61 -0.90 -8.04 -11.80
CA LEU A 61 -1.12 -6.64 -12.17
C LEU A 61 -0.20 -5.73 -11.37
N ARG A 62 0.11 -4.55 -11.92
CA ARG A 62 0.79 -3.49 -11.18
C ARG A 62 -0.24 -2.51 -10.65
N LEU A 63 -0.25 -2.35 -9.33
CA LEU A 63 -0.96 -1.29 -8.63
C LEU A 63 -0.03 -0.10 -8.43
N SER A 64 -0.29 1.01 -9.13
CA SER A 64 0.54 2.22 -9.10
C SER A 64 -0.13 3.32 -8.29
N PHE A 65 0.55 3.84 -7.27
CA PHE A 65 0.01 4.86 -6.38
C PHE A 65 0.30 6.26 -6.92
N LYS A 66 -0.70 7.15 -6.92
CA LYS A 66 -0.59 8.54 -7.41
C LYS A 66 -0.01 9.52 -6.37
N CYS A 67 0.58 9.01 -5.29
CA CYS A 67 1.30 9.81 -4.30
C CYS A 67 2.81 9.76 -4.57
N PRO A 68 3.38 10.79 -5.21
CA PRO A 68 4.82 10.86 -5.36
C PRO A 68 5.52 11.00 -4.00
N LEU A 69 6.68 10.39 -3.90
CA LEU A 69 7.62 10.53 -2.80
C LEU A 69 8.87 11.22 -3.29
N THR A 70 9.50 12.00 -2.43
CA THR A 70 10.86 12.51 -2.68
C THR A 70 11.85 11.62 -1.96
N VAL A 71 12.69 10.91 -2.71
CA VAL A 71 13.73 10.01 -2.18
C VAL A 71 15.03 10.31 -2.93
N ASP A 72 16.09 10.65 -2.20
CA ASP A 72 17.40 11.03 -2.78
C ASP A 72 17.28 12.10 -3.90
N ASN A 73 16.44 13.12 -3.67
CA ASN A 73 16.10 14.18 -4.64
C ASN A 73 15.38 13.71 -5.93
N LEU A 74 14.91 12.45 -5.97
CA LEU A 74 14.10 11.92 -7.06
C LEU A 74 12.63 11.86 -6.66
N THR A 75 11.75 12.20 -7.60
CA THR A 75 10.31 11.98 -7.48
C THR A 75 9.99 10.55 -7.91
N ILE A 76 9.51 9.73 -6.98
CA ILE A 76 9.21 8.31 -7.21
C ILE A 76 7.74 8.04 -6.88
N TYR A 77 7.05 7.35 -7.78
CA TYR A 77 5.71 6.84 -7.54
C TYR A 77 5.81 5.40 -7.03
N PRO A 78 5.34 5.11 -5.80
CA PRO A 78 5.31 3.76 -5.29
C PRO A 78 4.43 2.86 -6.15
N SER A 79 4.79 1.59 -6.22
CA SER A 79 3.94 0.59 -6.87
C SER A 79 4.07 -0.75 -6.14
N LEU A 80 3.07 -1.59 -6.35
CA LEU A 80 2.95 -2.93 -5.81
C LEU A 80 2.60 -3.88 -6.97
N ILE A 81 3.09 -5.12 -6.91
CA ILE A 81 2.62 -6.20 -7.79
C ILE A 81 1.63 -7.06 -7.00
N VAL A 82 0.47 -7.33 -7.58
CA VAL A 82 -0.61 -8.09 -6.94
C VAL A 82 -1.15 -9.16 -7.88
N SER A 83 -1.55 -10.31 -7.33
CA SER A 83 -2.21 -11.39 -8.07
C SER A 83 -3.41 -10.87 -8.86
N LYS A 84 -3.43 -11.15 -10.17
CA LYS A 84 -4.55 -10.80 -11.05
C LYS A 84 -5.83 -11.50 -10.59
N ALA A 85 -5.73 -12.79 -10.28
CA ALA A 85 -6.87 -13.59 -9.82
C ALA A 85 -7.45 -13.08 -8.50
N HIS A 86 -6.61 -12.55 -7.60
CA HIS A 86 -7.12 -11.96 -6.36
C HIS A 86 -7.95 -10.70 -6.65
N ILE A 87 -7.47 -9.82 -7.52
CA ILE A 87 -8.20 -8.61 -7.91
C ILE A 87 -9.52 -8.96 -8.62
N GLU A 88 -9.50 -9.92 -9.54
CA GLU A 88 -10.70 -10.40 -10.24
C GLU A 88 -11.76 -10.96 -9.28
N ASN A 89 -11.36 -11.68 -8.24
CA ASN A 89 -12.31 -12.31 -7.31
C ASN A 89 -12.80 -11.37 -6.19
N GLU A 90 -11.90 -10.60 -5.58
CA GLU A 90 -12.23 -9.77 -4.40
C GLU A 90 -12.68 -8.35 -4.76
N TYR A 91 -12.28 -7.85 -5.94
CA TYR A 91 -12.58 -6.50 -6.41
C TYR A 91 -13.11 -6.51 -7.87
N PRO A 92 -14.19 -7.26 -8.17
CA PRO A 92 -14.66 -7.48 -9.54
C PRO A 92 -14.97 -6.17 -10.28
N ASP A 93 -15.59 -5.18 -9.61
CA ASP A 93 -15.89 -3.88 -10.22
C ASP A 93 -14.63 -3.14 -10.68
N ILE A 94 -13.54 -3.24 -9.90
CA ILE A 94 -12.25 -2.62 -10.23
C ILE A 94 -11.58 -3.39 -11.38
N TYR A 95 -11.69 -4.72 -11.38
CA TYR A 95 -11.16 -5.55 -12.44
C TYR A 95 -11.88 -5.31 -13.78
N ASP A 96 -13.20 -5.25 -13.78
CA ASP A 96 -14.02 -4.98 -14.96
C ASP A 96 -13.70 -3.62 -15.56
N GLN A 97 -13.54 -2.59 -14.71
CA GLN A 97 -13.10 -1.26 -15.14
C GLN A 97 -11.72 -1.31 -15.79
N PHE A 98 -10.76 -2.03 -15.19
CA PHE A 98 -9.44 -2.22 -15.76
C PHE A 98 -9.48 -2.91 -17.14
N VAL A 99 -10.24 -4.01 -17.28
CA VAL A 99 -10.38 -4.74 -18.55
C VAL A 99 -11.09 -3.91 -19.63
N SER A 100 -12.02 -3.03 -19.23
CA SER A 100 -12.71 -2.13 -20.15
C SER A 100 -11.81 -1.04 -20.76
N GLY A 101 -10.58 -0.88 -20.25
CA GLY A 101 -9.64 0.13 -20.71
C GLY A 101 -9.97 1.55 -20.23
N ILE A 102 -10.96 1.71 -19.35
CA ILE A 102 -11.28 3.00 -18.72
C ILE A 102 -10.27 3.22 -17.59
N GLU A 103 -9.44 4.25 -17.72
CA GLU A 103 -8.52 4.66 -16.64
C GLU A 103 -9.34 5.10 -15.44
N THR A 104 -9.32 4.26 -14.40
CA THR A 104 -10.09 4.45 -13.18
C THR A 104 -9.15 4.47 -11.99
N GLU A 105 -9.36 5.49 -11.17
CA GLU A 105 -8.65 5.67 -9.91
C GLU A 105 -9.52 5.20 -8.77
N PHE A 106 -8.90 4.55 -7.80
CA PHE A 106 -9.56 4.05 -6.61
C PHE A 106 -8.68 4.24 -5.39
N GLU A 107 -9.30 4.28 -4.21
CA GLU A 107 -8.58 4.52 -2.96
C GLU A 107 -8.03 3.21 -2.42
N VAL A 108 -6.72 3.15 -2.22
CA VAL A 108 -6.05 1.98 -1.68
C VAL A 108 -5.58 2.27 -0.28
N PHE A 109 -5.78 1.30 0.61
CA PHE A 109 -5.31 1.29 1.98
C PHE A 109 -4.31 0.16 2.17
N THR A 110 -3.21 0.43 2.87
CA THR A 110 -2.23 -0.59 3.20
C THR A 110 -1.51 -0.30 4.51
N THR A 111 -1.11 -1.35 5.21
CA THR A 111 -0.25 -1.27 6.40
C THR A 111 1.20 -1.61 6.10
N LEU A 112 1.49 -2.11 4.88
CA LEU A 112 2.80 -2.60 4.49
C LEU A 112 3.84 -1.46 4.47
N PRO A 113 5.05 -1.69 5.00
CA PRO A 113 6.11 -0.70 4.94
C PRO A 113 6.68 -0.60 3.52
N PHE A 114 7.32 0.53 3.23
CA PHE A 114 8.04 0.72 1.99
C PHE A 114 9.36 -0.06 1.94
N LEU A 115 9.69 -0.52 0.75
CA LEU A 115 10.97 -1.09 0.41
C LEU A 115 11.65 -0.27 -0.67
N LYS A 116 12.80 0.30 -0.33
CA LYS A 116 13.67 1.00 -1.28
C LYS A 116 14.51 -0.01 -2.05
N LYS A 117 14.44 0.01 -3.38
CA LYS A 117 15.24 -0.83 -4.27
C LYS A 117 16.13 0.03 -5.15
N TYR A 118 17.42 -0.28 -5.15
CA TYR A 118 18.39 0.28 -6.09
C TYR A 118 18.50 -0.64 -7.30
N VAL A 119 18.21 -0.12 -8.48
CA VAL A 119 18.46 -0.81 -9.76
C VAL A 119 19.80 -0.37 -10.34
N SER A 120 20.15 0.89 -10.12
CA SER A 120 21.48 1.44 -10.36
C SER A 120 21.70 2.62 -9.39
N PRO A 121 22.91 3.20 -9.30
CA PRO A 121 23.14 4.40 -8.50
C PRO A 121 22.23 5.59 -8.86
N SER A 122 21.72 5.64 -10.09
CA SER A 122 20.81 6.69 -10.59
C SER A 122 19.35 6.26 -10.70
N LYS A 123 19.02 5.02 -10.33
CA LYS A 123 17.68 4.45 -10.54
C LYS A 123 17.19 3.74 -9.28
N ILE A 124 16.22 4.37 -8.63
CA ILE A 124 15.61 3.91 -7.39
C ILE A 124 14.13 3.68 -7.64
N TYR A 125 13.59 2.63 -7.01
CA TYR A 125 12.16 2.37 -6.95
C TYR A 125 11.71 2.17 -5.51
N ILE A 126 10.46 2.52 -5.24
CA ILE A 126 9.79 2.24 -3.97
C ILE A 126 8.70 1.21 -4.22
N ASN A 127 8.85 0.06 -3.57
CA ASN A 127 7.85 -1.00 -3.50
C ASN A 127 7.39 -1.18 -2.04
N PHE A 128 6.70 -2.26 -1.73
CA PHE A 128 6.26 -2.63 -0.39
C PHE A 128 6.98 -3.91 0.06
N SER A 129 7.40 -3.94 1.32
CA SER A 129 8.04 -5.11 1.92
C SER A 129 7.04 -5.96 2.70
N SER A 130 7.39 -7.23 2.89
CA SER A 130 6.89 -8.00 4.03
C SER A 130 7.23 -7.30 5.35
N PHE A 131 6.47 -7.58 6.42
CA PHE A 131 6.85 -7.17 7.77
C PHE A 131 8.00 -7.99 8.34
N GLN A 132 8.20 -9.22 7.85
CA GLN A 132 9.15 -10.17 8.41
C GLN A 132 10.55 -9.97 7.85
N GLU A 133 10.65 -9.62 6.56
CA GLU A 133 11.92 -9.53 5.85
C GLU A 133 12.01 -8.33 4.92
N SER A 134 13.24 -7.88 4.67
CA SER A 134 13.55 -6.78 3.74
C SER A 134 13.45 -7.23 2.26
N ALA A 135 12.43 -8.01 1.92
CA ALA A 135 12.11 -8.49 0.59
C ALA A 135 10.79 -7.89 0.10
N ASN A 136 10.56 -7.92 -1.21
CA ASN A 136 9.25 -7.51 -1.74
C ASN A 136 8.19 -8.44 -1.14
N VAL A 137 7.04 -7.89 -0.78
CA VAL A 137 5.89 -8.74 -0.43
C VAL A 137 5.53 -9.63 -1.62
N ASP A 138 5.23 -10.90 -1.36
CA ASP A 138 4.85 -11.86 -2.40
C ASP A 138 3.46 -11.50 -2.96
N PRO A 139 3.31 -11.29 -4.29
CA PRO A 139 2.03 -10.97 -4.93
C PRO A 139 0.89 -11.96 -4.70
N PHE A 140 1.20 -13.19 -4.30
CA PHE A 140 0.26 -14.28 -4.09
C PHE A 140 0.05 -14.63 -2.61
N SER A 141 0.67 -13.87 -1.69
CA SER A 141 0.63 -14.17 -0.27
C SER A 141 -0.59 -13.62 0.45
N ASP A 142 -1.04 -14.37 1.46
CA ASP A 142 -2.03 -13.89 2.43
C ASP A 142 -1.56 -12.63 3.17
N GLU A 143 -0.24 -12.47 3.38
CA GLU A 143 0.31 -11.25 3.97
C GLU A 143 -0.07 -10.02 3.15
N LEU A 144 0.07 -10.08 1.83
CA LEU A 144 -0.35 -8.98 0.97
C LEU A 144 -1.86 -8.73 1.10
N PHE A 145 -2.66 -9.78 1.00
CA PHE A 145 -4.12 -9.68 0.94
C PHE A 145 -4.73 -9.17 2.25
N TYR A 146 -4.19 -9.56 3.40
CA TYR A 146 -4.64 -9.05 4.70
C TYR A 146 -4.18 -7.61 5.01
N ASN A 147 -3.21 -7.09 4.25
CA ASN A 147 -2.62 -5.77 4.48
C ASN A 147 -2.84 -4.81 3.31
N LEU A 148 -3.76 -5.14 2.41
CA LEU A 148 -4.19 -4.33 1.28
C LEU A 148 -5.71 -4.32 1.21
N TYR A 149 -6.30 -3.14 1.06
CA TYR A 149 -7.73 -2.97 0.82
C TYR A 149 -7.96 -1.91 -0.25
N ILE A 150 -8.88 -2.18 -1.18
CA ILE A 150 -9.23 -1.29 -2.29
C ILE A 150 -10.69 -0.84 -2.14
N ASN A 151 -10.96 0.46 -2.35
CA ASN A 151 -12.27 1.08 -2.23
C ASN A 151 -12.61 2.01 -3.38
#